data_AF-A0A658NSW1-F1
#
_entry.id   AF-A0A658NSW1-F1
#
_cell.length_a   1.000
_cell.length_b   1.000
_cell.length_c   1.000
_cell.angle_alpha   90.00
_cell.angle_beta   90.00
_cell.angle_gamma   90.00
#
_symmetry.space_group_name_H-M   'P 1'
#
loop_
_entity.id
_entity.type
_entity.pdbx_description
1 polymer ?
#
loop_
_entity_poly.entity_id
_entity_poly.type
_entity_poly.pdbx_seq_one_letter_code
_entity_poly.pdbx_strand_id
1 'polypeptide(L)'
;MIVPVEVCRDEHGYWTHPALIRSCCQTTPQLMWWLRVQKLACFVMTMRDEATDAFCAGWNDGPPDASAWELVPPPGNDWFLGSVHPTDEGPVCYWFRNTRTSDDPA
;
A
#
# COMPACT_ATOMS: atom_id res chain seq x y z
N MET A 1 -7.26 8.24 14.37
CA MET A 1 -7.89 8.19 13.03
C MET A 1 -6.82 8.56 12.04
N ILE A 2 -6.59 7.72 11.05
CA ILE A 2 -5.55 7.92 10.06
C ILE A 2 -6.17 8.64 8.87
N VAL A 3 -5.48 9.67 8.40
CA VAL A 3 -5.92 10.53 7.30
C VAL A 3 -4.94 10.38 6.15
N PRO A 4 -5.40 10.55 4.89
CA PRO A 4 -4.50 10.61 3.75
C PRO A 4 -3.47 11.72 3.96
N VAL A 5 -2.23 11.44 3.57
CA VAL A 5 -1.13 12.40 3.55
C VAL A 5 -0.55 12.49 2.15
N GLU A 6 0.22 13.55 1.90
CA GLU A 6 0.96 13.69 0.64
C GLU A 6 1.92 12.50 0.46
N VAL A 7 1.85 11.88 -0.72
CA VAL A 7 2.68 10.73 -1.09
C VAL A 7 3.91 11.24 -1.83
N CYS A 8 5.07 11.17 -1.17
CA CYS A 8 6.36 11.52 -1.76
C CYS A 8 7.20 10.27 -1.90
N ARG A 9 7.08 9.57 -3.04
CA ARG A 9 7.88 8.38 -3.31
C ARG A 9 9.35 8.73 -3.45
N ASP A 10 10.21 7.80 -3.04
CA ASP A 10 11.64 7.89 -3.27
C ASP A 10 12.02 7.59 -4.73
N GLU A 11 13.31 7.63 -5.04
CA GLU A 11 13.86 7.36 -6.38
C GLU A 11 13.52 5.96 -6.91
N HIS A 12 13.19 5.02 -6.02
CA HIS A 12 12.81 3.65 -6.35
C HIS A 12 11.28 3.45 -6.35
N GLY A 13 10.50 4.51 -6.17
CA GLY A 13 9.04 4.44 -6.13
C GLY A 13 8.47 3.91 -4.82
N TYR A 14 9.29 3.76 -3.77
CA TYR A 14 8.81 3.29 -2.47
C TYR A 14 8.38 4.44 -1.58
N TRP A 15 7.44 4.14 -0.69
CA TRP A 15 6.91 5.11 0.26
C TRP A 15 6.16 4.40 1.37
N THR A 16 6.26 4.88 2.60
CA THR A 16 5.49 4.31 3.72
C THR A 16 4.76 5.40 4.46
N HIS A 17 3.48 5.17 4.75
CA HIS A 17 2.67 6.13 5.50
C HIS A 17 3.26 6.37 6.90
N PRO A 18 3.43 7.63 7.35
CA PRO A 18 4.05 7.94 8.64
C PRO A 18 3.39 7.26 9.84
N ALA A 19 2.06 7.08 9.81
CA ALA A 19 1.34 6.34 10.85
C ALA A 19 1.68 4.83 10.87
N LEU A 20 1.99 4.23 9.72
CA LEU A 20 2.45 2.84 9.64
C LEU A 20 3.90 2.72 10.13
N ILE A 21 4.76 3.70 9.80
CA ILE A 21 6.11 3.77 10.37
C ILE A 21 6.04 3.85 11.91
N ARG A 22 5.19 4.74 12.44
CA ARG A 22 4.99 4.92 13.89
C ARG A 22 4.35 3.72 14.59
N SER A 23 3.64 2.86 13.86
CA SER A 23 3.05 1.66 14.45
C SER A 23 4.08 0.58 14.77
N CYS A 24 5.27 0.69 14.17
CA CYS A 24 6.35 -0.29 14.31
C CYS A 24 5.89 -1.73 13.99
N CYS A 25 4.87 -1.89 13.14
CA CYS A 25 4.42 -3.22 12.73
C CYS A 25 5.48 -3.86 11.84
N GLN A 26 6.03 -4.99 12.29
CA GLN A 26 7.06 -5.74 11.57
C GLN A 26 6.52 -7.04 10.96
N THR A 27 5.33 -7.46 11.37
CA THR A 27 4.73 -8.73 10.95
C THR A 27 3.29 -8.55 10.51
N THR A 28 2.80 -9.42 9.62
CA THR A 28 1.41 -9.43 9.16
C THR A 28 0.39 -9.47 10.31
N PRO A 29 0.58 -10.27 11.38
CA PRO A 29 -0.32 -10.25 12.53
C PRO A 29 -0.37 -8.89 13.26
N GLN A 30 0.77 -8.23 13.44
CA GLN A 30 0.83 -6.90 14.05
C GLN A 30 0.11 -5.86 13.17
N LEU A 31 0.35 -5.91 11.86
CA LEU A 31 -0.34 -5.06 10.89
C LEU A 31 -1.86 -5.27 10.94
N MET A 32 -2.33 -6.53 10.91
CA MET A 32 -3.76 -6.85 10.96
C MET A 32 -4.41 -6.35 12.25
N TRP A 33 -3.73 -6.51 13.39
CA TRP A 33 -4.20 -5.99 14.67
C TRP A 33 -4.27 -4.46 14.65
N TRP A 34 -3.24 -3.79 14.16
CA TRP A 34 -3.19 -2.34 14.07
C TRP A 34 -4.29 -1.78 13.16
N LEU A 35 -4.53 -2.39 12.00
CA LEU A 35 -5.63 -2.02 11.09
C LEU A 35 -6.99 -2.09 11.80
N ARG A 36 -7.24 -3.16 12.58
CA ARG A 36 -8.48 -3.30 13.37
C ARG A 36 -8.61 -2.20 14.42
N VAL A 37 -7.55 -1.92 15.17
CA VAL A 37 -7.53 -0.85 16.19
C VAL A 37 -7.76 0.53 15.56
N GLN A 38 -7.19 0.78 14.38
CA GLN A 38 -7.34 2.04 13.65
C GLN A 38 -8.66 2.14 12.86
N LYS A 39 -9.46 1.07 12.81
CA LYS A 39 -10.69 0.97 11.99
C LYS A 39 -10.40 1.22 10.50
N LEU A 40 -9.42 0.50 9.98
CA LEU A 40 -8.99 0.56 8.60
C LEU A 40 -9.26 -0.77 7.88
N ALA A 41 -9.74 -0.67 6.65
CA ALA A 41 -9.65 -1.73 5.66
C ALA A 41 -8.29 -1.61 4.96
N CYS A 42 -7.69 -2.76 4.63
CA CYS A 42 -6.46 -2.83 3.85
C CYS A 42 -6.71 -3.66 2.59
N PHE A 43 -6.26 -3.14 1.47
CA PHE A 43 -6.23 -3.83 0.19
C PHE A 43 -4.78 -3.92 -0.27
N VAL A 44 -4.36 -5.11 -0.71
CA VAL A 44 -2.99 -5.37 -1.15
C VAL A 44 -3.01 -5.54 -2.66
N MET A 45 -2.16 -4.78 -3.35
CA MET A 45 -1.92 -4.95 -4.78
C MET A 45 -0.45 -5.28 -4.99
N THR A 46 -0.17 -6.10 -6.00
CA THR A 46 1.20 -6.44 -6.39
C THR A 46 1.48 -5.81 -7.75
N MET A 47 2.72 -5.36 -7.95
CA MET A 47 3.13 -4.83 -9.25
C MET A 47 3.03 -5.90 -10.35
N ARG A 48 3.23 -7.17 -9.99
CA ARG A 48 3.12 -8.31 -10.90
C ARG A 48 1.73 -8.40 -11.54
N ASP A 49 0.68 -8.19 -10.76
CA ASP A 49 -0.71 -8.24 -11.24
C ASP A 49 -1.13 -6.95 -11.95
N GLU A 50 -0.72 -5.79 -11.43
CA GLU A 50 -1.22 -4.48 -11.90
C GLU A 50 -0.39 -3.85 -13.02
N ALA A 51 0.90 -4.18 -13.07
CA ALA A 51 1.86 -3.60 -13.99
C ALA A 51 2.81 -4.67 -14.52
N THR A 52 2.25 -5.78 -15.02
CA THR A 52 3.00 -6.96 -15.48
C THR A 52 4.10 -6.60 -16.48
N ASP A 53 3.82 -5.71 -17.45
CA ASP A 53 4.80 -5.30 -18.45
C ASP A 53 5.99 -4.55 -17.81
N ALA A 54 5.72 -3.62 -16.88
CA ALA A 54 6.76 -2.89 -16.15
C ALA A 54 7.54 -3.82 -15.21
N PHE A 55 6.85 -4.77 -14.58
CA PHE A 55 7.45 -5.79 -13.72
C PHE A 55 8.40 -6.70 -14.50
N CYS A 56 7.98 -7.17 -15.68
CA CYS A 56 8.80 -7.99 -16.56
C CYS A 56 9.99 -7.22 -17.15
N ALA A 57 9.81 -5.93 -17.47
CA ALA A 57 10.88 -5.08 -17.98
C ALA A 57 11.99 -4.86 -16.93
N GLY A 58 11.62 -4.64 -15.66
CA GLY A 58 12.58 -4.45 -14.56
C GLY A 58 13.42 -5.69 -14.24
N TRP A 59 12.87 -6.90 -14.45
CA TRP A 59 13.53 -8.17 -14.12
C TRP A 59 14.85 -8.41 -14.88
N ASN A 60 15.04 -7.77 -16.04
CA ASN A 60 16.21 -7.98 -16.89
C ASN A 60 17.41 -7.09 -16.52
N ASP A 61 17.19 -6.00 -15.78
CA ASP A 61 18.20 -4.96 -15.46
C ASP A 61 18.48 -4.81 -13.95
N GLY A 62 17.76 -5.51 -13.07
CA GLY A 62 17.98 -5.47 -11.63
C GLY A 62 16.79 -5.97 -10.81
N PRO A 63 16.81 -5.82 -9.47
CA PRO A 63 15.60 -6.03 -8.67
C PRO A 63 14.51 -5.06 -9.13
N PRO A 64 13.27 -5.53 -9.39
CA PRO A 64 12.20 -4.67 -9.87
C PRO A 64 11.87 -3.60 -8.81
N ASP A 65 12.08 -2.33 -9.16
CA ASP A 65 11.66 -1.21 -8.34
C ASP A 65 10.24 -0.76 -8.71
N ALA A 66 9.63 0.08 -7.85
CA ALA A 66 8.27 0.56 -8.03
C ALA A 66 8.21 1.90 -8.79
N SER A 67 9.33 2.36 -9.36
CA SER A 67 9.42 3.70 -9.96
C SER A 67 8.50 3.84 -11.18
N ALA A 68 8.42 2.80 -12.00
CA ALA A 68 7.56 2.73 -13.18
C ALA A 68 6.10 2.33 -12.86
N TRP A 69 5.78 2.05 -11.59
CA TRP A 69 4.45 1.57 -11.21
C TRP A 69 3.48 2.74 -10.98
N GLU A 70 2.52 2.89 -11.89
CA GLU A 70 1.38 3.78 -11.68
C GLU A 70 0.42 3.18 -10.65
N LEU A 71 0.31 3.81 -9.47
CA LEU A 71 -0.54 3.30 -8.39
C LEU A 71 -1.96 3.84 -8.56
N VAL A 72 -2.81 3.02 -9.16
CA VAL A 72 -4.24 3.28 -9.26
C VAL A 72 -4.92 2.72 -8.00
N PRO A 73 -5.77 3.51 -7.30
CA PRO A 73 -6.52 3.00 -6.17
C PRO A 73 -7.50 1.90 -6.59
N PRO A 74 -7.74 0.88 -5.74
CA PRO A 74 -8.69 -0.18 -6.04
C PRO A 74 -10.13 0.35 -6.09
N PRO A 75 -11.08 -0.41 -6.66
CA PRO A 75 -12.49 -0.02 -6.72
C PRO A 75 -13.06 0.37 -5.34
N GLY A 76 -13.73 1.52 -5.29
CA GLY A 76 -14.34 2.07 -4.08
C GLY A 76 -13.84 3.48 -3.77
N ASN A 77 -14.52 4.15 -2.84
CA ASN A 77 -14.17 5.51 -2.44
C ASN A 77 -13.21 5.50 -1.24
N ASP A 78 -12.52 6.62 -1.04
CA ASP A 78 -11.70 6.92 0.15
C ASP A 78 -10.50 5.98 0.38
N TRP A 79 -10.01 5.35 -0.68
CA TRP A 79 -8.73 4.66 -0.65
C TRP A 79 -7.58 5.67 -0.64
N PHE A 80 -6.63 5.47 0.25
CA PHE A 80 -5.39 6.23 0.31
C PHE A 80 -4.20 5.29 0.47
N LEU A 81 -3.04 5.75 0.01
CA LEU A 81 -1.85 4.91 0.03
C LEU A 81 -1.38 4.69 1.48
N GLY A 82 -1.13 3.42 1.81
CA GLY A 82 -0.61 2.98 3.09
C GLY A 82 0.89 2.71 3.04
N SER A 83 1.35 1.99 2.02
CA SER A 83 2.77 1.81 1.75
C SER A 83 3.02 1.22 0.37
N VAL A 84 4.23 1.39 -0.13
CA VAL A 84 4.82 0.74 -1.29
C VAL A 84 6.19 0.28 -0.84
N HIS A 85 6.44 -1.02 -0.86
CA HIS A 85 7.68 -1.59 -0.36
C HIS A 85 8.13 -2.77 -1.22
N PRO A 86 9.43 -3.05 -1.27
CA PRO A 86 9.94 -4.24 -1.93
C PRO A 86 9.56 -5.51 -1.16
N THR A 87 9.32 -6.58 -1.89
CA THR A 87 9.22 -7.95 -1.37
C THR A 87 9.99 -8.90 -2.28
N ASP A 88 10.23 -10.14 -1.84
CA ASP A 88 10.89 -11.16 -2.66
C ASP A 88 10.16 -11.46 -3.97
N GLU A 89 8.84 -11.21 -4.02
CA GLU A 89 8.01 -11.42 -5.20
C GLU A 89 7.89 -10.19 -6.11
N GLY A 90 8.51 -9.08 -5.71
CA GLY A 90 8.40 -7.78 -6.37
C GLY A 90 7.80 -6.70 -5.47
N PRO A 91 7.67 -5.48 -5.97
CA PRO A 91 7.01 -4.41 -5.22
C PRO A 91 5.54 -4.73 -4.92
N VAL A 92 5.15 -4.43 -3.68
CA VAL A 92 3.79 -4.57 -3.19
C VAL A 92 3.34 -3.22 -2.66
N CYS A 93 2.06 -2.89 -2.87
CA CYS A 93 1.45 -1.71 -2.28
C CYS A 93 0.23 -2.05 -1.42
N TYR A 94 0.10 -1.31 -0.33
CA TYR A 94 -1.02 -1.37 0.59
C TYR A 94 -1.85 -0.12 0.43
N TRP A 95 -3.14 -0.30 0.21
CA TRP A 95 -4.15 0.73 0.22
C TRP A 95 -4.96 0.64 1.50
N PHE A 96 -5.14 1.76 2.17
CA PHE A 96 -5.95 1.86 3.37
C PHE A 96 -7.23 2.63 3.08
N ARG A 97 -8.30 2.26 3.77
CA ARG A 97 -9.56 2.99 3.76
C ARG A 97 -10.14 3.01 5.16
N ASN A 98 -10.65 4.15 5.60
CA ASN A 98 -11.36 4.24 6.87
C ASN A 98 -12.67 3.44 6.80
N THR A 99 -12.90 2.52 7.73
CA THR A 99 -14.16 1.76 7.80
C THR A 99 -15.28 2.54 8.51
N ARG A 100 -14.98 3.76 8.96
CA ARG A 100 -15.91 4.60 9.75
C ARG A 100 -16.79 5.53 8.90
N THR A 101 -16.83 5.35 7.58
CA THR A 101 -17.65 6.16 6.68
C THR A 101 -18.47 5.21 5.80
N SER A 102 -19.78 5.14 6.07
CA SER A 102 -20.80 4.24 5.48
C SER A 102 -20.60 2.76 5.84
N ASP A 103 -21.46 2.05 6.56
CA ASP A 103 -22.92 2.07 6.63
C ASP A 103 -23.32 1.32 7.92
N ASP A 104 -23.98 1.99 8.87
CA ASP A 104 -24.70 1.34 9.98
C ASP A 104 -26.01 2.14 10.12
N PRO A 105 -27.11 1.71 9.46
CA PRO A 105 -28.42 2.18 9.85
C PRO A 105 -28.77 1.46 11.15
N ALA A 106 -28.88 2.25 12.21
CA ALA A 106 -29.42 1.86 13.50
C ALA A 106 -30.83 1.27 13.40
#